data_AF-A0A078GLG1-F1
#
_entry.id   AF-A0A078GLG1-F1
#
_cell.length_a   1.000
_cell.length_b   1.000
_cell.length_c   1.000
_cell.angle_alpha   90.00
_cell.angle_beta   90.00
_cell.angle_gamma   90.00
#
_symmetry.space_group_name_H-M   'P 1'
#
loop_
_entity.id
_entity.type
_entity.pdbx_description
1 polymer ?
#
loop_
_entity_poly.entity_id
_entity_poly.type
_entity_poly.pdbx_seq_one_letter_code
_entity_poly.pdbx_strand_id
1 'polypeptide(L)'
;MNSWFWSGVFHTRDVDITKRLDYSSAIAVLGFSLIVSILRTFDVRVDAARVMASAPVLALVTTHALYINFYKLYYVAQLFLWARWAAVSRHPSNWKLLVVVIASGYFDAHSIWHLATVPLTILWWSFTRDDAEFRTSSLLKKSKTKVK
;
A
#
# COMPACT_ATOMS: atom_id res chain seq x y z
N MET A 1 -12.23 5.32 -1.17
CA MET A 1 -10.97 4.72 -1.65
C MET A 1 -11.29 3.70 -2.71
N ASN A 2 -10.71 3.84 -3.90
CA ASN A 2 -11.08 3.12 -5.13
C ASN A 2 -10.32 1.79 -5.30
N SER A 3 -9.89 1.14 -4.22
CA SER A 3 -9.01 -0.04 -4.35
C SER A 3 -9.69 -1.20 -5.08
N TRP A 4 -10.94 -1.51 -4.72
CA TRP A 4 -11.74 -2.50 -5.43
C TRP A 4 -12.06 -2.10 -6.87
N PHE A 5 -12.19 -0.80 -7.15
CA PHE A 5 -12.36 -0.29 -8.51
C PHE A 5 -11.10 -0.54 -9.35
N TRP A 6 -9.91 -0.18 -8.85
CA TRP A 6 -8.66 -0.40 -9.56
C TRP A 6 -8.31 -1.88 -9.69
N SER A 7 -8.67 -2.69 -8.70
CA SER A 7 -8.56 -4.15 -8.79
C SER A 7 -9.44 -4.71 -9.90
N GLY A 8 -10.70 -4.28 -9.99
CA GLY A 8 -11.60 -4.65 -11.09
C GLY A 8 -11.03 -4.24 -12.45
N VAL A 9 -10.56 -3.00 -12.59
CA VAL A 9 -9.94 -2.51 -13.83
C VAL A 9 -8.71 -3.33 -14.21
N PHE A 10 -7.82 -3.63 -13.26
CA PHE A 10 -6.63 -4.46 -13.47
C PHE A 10 -6.98 -5.87 -13.95
N HIS A 11 -7.95 -6.52 -13.31
CA HIS A 11 -8.38 -7.88 -13.68
C HIS A 11 -9.16 -7.94 -15.01
N THR A 12 -9.76 -6.83 -15.45
CA THR A 12 -10.34 -6.75 -16.82
C THR A 12 -9.30 -6.49 -17.90
N ARG A 13 -8.21 -5.79 -17.56
CA ARG A 13 -7.14 -5.45 -18.50
C ARG A 13 -5.82 -5.25 -17.74
N ASP A 14 -4.99 -6.28 -17.77
CA ASP A 14 -3.66 -6.28 -17.16
C ASP A 14 -2.68 -5.48 -18.04
N VAL A 15 -2.46 -4.22 -17.66
CA VAL A 15 -1.42 -3.36 -18.23
C VAL A 15 -0.64 -2.72 -17.08
N ASP A 16 0.63 -2.38 -17.32
CA ASP A 16 1.56 -1.88 -16.30
C ASP A 16 0.96 -0.74 -15.44
N ILE A 17 0.15 0.15 -16.03
CA ILE A 17 -0.49 1.26 -15.31
C ILE A 17 -1.63 0.80 -14.39
N THR A 18 -2.49 -0.13 -14.83
CA THR A 18 -3.62 -0.63 -14.02
C THR A 18 -3.10 -1.47 -12.86
N LYS A 19 -2.05 -2.25 -13.10
CA LYS A 19 -1.29 -2.96 -12.05
C LYS A 19 -0.79 -1.99 -10.98
N ARG A 20 -0.03 -0.95 -11.36
CA ARG A 20 0.50 0.02 -10.39
C ARG A 20 -0.59 0.73 -9.59
N LEU A 21 -1.70 1.08 -10.22
CA LEU A 21 -2.83 1.73 -9.56
C LEU A 21 -3.55 0.79 -8.59
N ASP A 22 -3.71 -0.49 -8.94
CA ASP A 22 -4.26 -1.50 -8.03
C ASP A 22 -3.40 -1.63 -6.77
N TYR A 23 -2.11 -1.95 -6.92
CA TYR A 23 -1.18 -2.07 -5.78
C TYR A 23 -1.06 -0.78 -4.95
N SER A 24 -1.00 0.39 -5.61
CA SER A 24 -0.89 1.69 -4.91
C SER A 24 -2.17 2.00 -4.12
N SER A 25 -3.32 1.65 -4.66
CA SER A 25 -4.60 1.84 -3.97
C SER A 25 -4.78 0.85 -2.81
N ALA A 26 -4.31 -0.39 -2.96
CA ALA A 26 -4.34 -1.40 -1.91
C ALA A 26 -3.45 -1.01 -0.71
N ILE A 27 -2.19 -0.59 -0.95
CA ILE A 27 -1.30 -0.14 0.13
C ILE A 27 -1.85 1.10 0.85
N ALA A 28 -2.52 2.01 0.14
CA ALA A 28 -3.18 3.16 0.74
C ALA A 28 -4.33 2.76 1.67
N VAL A 29 -5.13 1.75 1.28
CA VAL A 29 -6.20 1.20 2.14
C VAL A 29 -5.65 0.53 3.39
N LEU A 30 -4.61 -0.28 3.25
CA LEU A 30 -3.96 -0.93 4.39
C LEU A 30 -3.33 0.10 5.34
N GLY A 31 -2.64 1.09 4.80
CA GLY A 31 -2.05 2.19 5.57
C GLY A 31 -3.08 2.97 6.37
N PHE A 32 -4.17 3.39 5.73
CA PHE A 32 -5.25 4.09 6.41
C PHE A 32 -5.90 3.22 7.51
N SER A 33 -6.17 1.94 7.20
CA SER A 33 -6.77 1.00 8.16
C SER A 33 -5.86 0.76 9.37
N LEU A 34 -4.54 0.73 9.17
CA LEU A 34 -3.56 0.63 10.25
C LEU A 34 -3.57 1.88 11.13
N ILE A 35 -3.60 3.08 10.53
CA ILE A 35 -3.71 4.34 11.28
C ILE A 35 -4.98 4.32 12.15
N VAL A 36 -6.14 4.03 11.56
CA VAL A 36 -7.41 3.98 12.30
C VAL A 36 -7.31 2.96 13.44
N SER A 37 -6.81 1.75 13.17
CA SER A 37 -6.64 0.70 14.19
C SER A 37 -5.80 1.19 15.37
N ILE A 38 -4.63 1.79 15.13
CA ILE A 38 -3.75 2.32 16.18
C ILE A 38 -4.48 3.38 17.01
N LEU A 39 -5.09 4.38 16.35
CA LEU A 39 -5.77 5.47 17.05
C LEU A 39 -6.96 4.97 17.90
N ARG A 40 -7.65 3.93 17.43
CA ARG A 40 -8.79 3.32 18.13
C ARG A 40 -8.35 2.45 19.30
N THR A 41 -7.35 1.59 19.12
CA THR A 41 -6.85 0.67 20.16
C THR A 41 -6.29 1.42 21.36
N PHE A 42 -5.56 2.52 21.14
CA PHE A 42 -4.96 3.31 22.21
C PHE A 42 -5.80 4.53 22.64
N ASP A 43 -7.05 4.65 22.15
CA ASP A 43 -7.95 5.79 22.40
C ASP A 43 -7.24 7.16 22.30
N VAL A 44 -6.46 7.35 21.23
CA VAL A 44 -5.66 8.56 21.04
C VAL A 44 -6.59 9.72 20.68
N ARG A 45 -6.74 10.66 21.61
CA ARG A 45 -7.66 11.82 21.47
C ARG A 45 -6.96 13.13 21.19
N VAL A 46 -5.69 13.26 21.56
CA VAL A 46 -4.90 14.50 21.38
C VAL A 46 -4.44 14.60 19.93
N ASP A 47 -4.71 15.73 19.27
CA ASP A 47 -4.41 15.92 17.84
C ASP A 47 -2.92 15.75 17.52
N ALA A 48 -2.03 16.31 18.35
CA ALA A 48 -0.59 16.13 18.18
C ALA A 48 -0.19 14.64 18.23
N ALA A 49 -0.74 13.87 19.18
CA ALA A 49 -0.46 12.45 19.30
C ALA A 49 -1.03 11.64 18.11
N ARG A 50 -2.18 12.06 17.55
CA ARG A 50 -2.73 11.45 16.32
C ARG A 50 -1.81 11.66 15.13
N VAL A 51 -1.25 12.86 14.97
CA VAL A 51 -0.28 13.17 13.91
C VAL A 51 1.00 12.37 14.10
N MET A 52 1.54 12.31 15.32
CA MET A 52 2.74 11.54 15.64
C MET A 52 2.58 10.04 15.37
N ALA A 53 1.40 9.47 15.64
CA ALA A 53 1.11 8.06 15.34
C ALA A 53 0.88 7.81 13.84
N SER A 54 0.28 8.77 13.12
CA SER A 54 -0.08 8.60 11.71
C SER A 54 1.10 8.86 10.76
N ALA A 55 1.96 9.83 11.08
CA ALA A 55 3.03 10.28 10.18
C ALA A 55 4.02 9.17 9.77
N PRO A 56 4.49 8.29 10.66
CA PRO A 56 5.38 7.19 10.27
C PRO A 56 4.71 6.20 9.31
N VAL A 57 3.42 5.89 9.54
CA VAL A 57 2.65 5.00 8.66
C VAL A 57 2.45 5.64 7.30
N LEU A 58 2.11 6.93 7.25
CA LEU A 58 2.01 7.68 5.99
C LEU A 58 3.34 7.70 5.23
N ALA A 59 4.45 7.98 5.92
CA ALA A 59 5.78 7.98 5.30
C ALA A 59 6.12 6.60 4.70
N LEU A 60 5.82 5.51 5.42
CA LEU A 60 6.00 4.15 4.93
C LEU A 60 5.13 3.89 3.69
N VAL A 61 3.84 4.20 3.75
CA VAL A 61 2.88 4.00 2.65
C VAL A 61 3.30 4.79 1.41
N THR A 62 3.66 6.06 1.57
CA THR A 62 4.13 6.90 0.47
C THR A 62 5.41 6.37 -0.13
N THR A 63 6.39 6.00 0.70
CA THR A 63 7.66 5.41 0.21
C THR A 63 7.42 4.11 -0.53
N HIS A 64 6.54 3.25 -0.01
CA HIS A 64 6.21 1.98 -0.66
C HIS A 64 5.43 2.16 -1.96
N ALA A 65 4.49 3.12 -2.02
CA ALA A 65 3.81 3.47 -3.26
C ALA A 65 4.78 4.03 -4.30
N LEU A 66 5.70 4.91 -3.91
CA LEU A 66 6.76 5.40 -4.79
C LEU A 66 7.65 4.25 -5.29
N TYR A 67 8.01 3.31 -4.41
CA TYR A 67 8.75 2.11 -4.81
C TYR A 67 7.97 1.32 -5.88
N ILE A 68 6.71 0.96 -5.67
CA ILE A 68 5.92 0.23 -6.68
C ILE A 68 5.85 0.96 -8.03
N ASN A 69 5.77 2.30 -8.00
CA ASN A 69 5.63 3.09 -9.23
C ASN A 69 6.96 3.28 -9.97
N PHE A 70 8.09 3.29 -9.26
CA PHE A 70 9.39 3.66 -9.81
C PHE A 70 10.48 2.58 -9.67
N TYR A 71 10.23 1.43 -9.03
CA TYR A 71 11.25 0.39 -8.81
C TYR A 71 11.88 -0.08 -10.12
N LYS A 72 11.08 -0.21 -11.18
CA LYS A 72 11.56 -0.62 -12.51
C LYS A 72 12.51 0.44 -13.10
N LEU A 73 12.24 1.73 -12.86
CA LEU A 73 13.13 2.82 -13.26
C LEU A 73 14.43 2.78 -12.48
N TYR A 74 14.38 2.61 -11.15
CA TYR A 74 15.57 2.50 -10.31
C TYR A 74 16.42 1.27 -10.68
N TYR A 75 15.76 0.13 -10.92
CA TYR A 75 16.39 -1.10 -11.36
C TYR A 75 17.10 -0.93 -12.71
N VAL A 76 16.41 -0.35 -13.69
CA VAL A 76 16.97 -0.06 -15.02
C VAL A 76 18.14 0.93 -14.91
N ALA A 77 18.01 2.01 -14.14
CA ALA A 77 19.08 2.97 -13.90
C ALA A 77 20.31 2.31 -13.25
N GLN A 78 20.11 1.46 -12.25
CA GLN A 78 21.18 0.71 -11.60
C GLN A 78 21.89 -0.21 -12.59
N LEU A 79 21.15 -0.96 -13.42
CA LEU A 79 21.75 -1.80 -14.46
C LEU A 79 22.56 -1.00 -15.48
N PHE A 80 22.06 0.17 -15.91
CA PHE A 80 22.79 1.07 -16.80
C PHE A 80 24.09 1.58 -16.17
N LEU A 81 24.07 1.94 -14.88
CA LEU A 81 25.27 2.37 -14.16
C LEU A 81 26.31 1.25 -14.06
N TRP A 82 25.88 0.02 -13.73
CA TRP A 82 26.77 -1.15 -13.68
C TRP A 82 27.33 -1.51 -15.06
N ALA A 83 26.51 -1.45 -16.11
CA ALA A 83 26.96 -1.69 -17.48
C ALA A 83 28.00 -0.66 -17.93
N ARG A 84 27.77 0.63 -17.65
CA ARG A 84 28.73 1.70 -17.94
C ARG A 84 30.05 1.47 -17.21
N TRP A 85 29.99 1.18 -15.91
CA TRP A 85 31.19 0.91 -15.11
C TRP A 85 31.98 -0.29 -15.65
N ALA A 86 31.29 -1.38 -15.98
CA ALA A 86 31.92 -2.59 -16.52
C ALA A 86 32.58 -2.35 -17.89
N ALA A 87 31.97 -1.53 -18.75
CA ALA A 87 32.51 -1.16 -20.06
C ALA A 87 33.77 -0.28 -19.92
N VAL A 88 33.72 0.74 -19.06
CA VAL A 88 34.87 1.63 -18.80
C VAL A 88 36.02 0.86 -18.17
N SER A 89 35.72 -0.05 -17.24
CA SER A 89 36.74 -0.82 -16.49
C SER A 89 37.24 -2.04 -17.26
N ARG A 90 36.64 -2.40 -18.41
CA ARG A 90 36.87 -3.66 -19.15
C ARG A 90 36.89 -4.88 -18.23
N HIS A 91 35.96 -4.90 -17.26
CA HIS A 91 36.00 -5.88 -16.18
C HIS A 91 35.74 -7.31 -16.72
N PRO A 92 36.59 -8.30 -16.41
CA PRO A 92 36.54 -9.64 -17.03
C PRO A 92 35.28 -10.45 -16.70
N SER A 93 34.49 -10.03 -15.71
CA SER A 93 33.24 -10.70 -15.28
C SER A 93 31.95 -10.02 -15.79
N ASN A 94 32.00 -9.21 -16.85
CA ASN A 94 30.82 -8.54 -17.41
C ASN A 94 29.67 -9.48 -17.83
N TRP A 95 29.96 -10.73 -18.21
CA TRP A 95 28.96 -11.76 -18.51
C TRP A 95 28.01 -12.07 -17.34
N LYS A 96 28.46 -11.88 -16.09
CA LYS A 96 27.63 -12.09 -14.89
C LYS A 96 26.49 -11.08 -14.81
N LEU A 97 26.69 -9.84 -15.28
CA LEU A 97 25.64 -8.83 -15.35
C LEU A 97 24.55 -9.23 -16.36
N LEU A 98 24.92 -9.87 -17.47
CA LEU A 98 23.98 -10.40 -18.46
C LEU A 98 23.08 -11.50 -17.86
N VAL A 99 23.65 -12.39 -17.05
CA VAL A 99 22.89 -13.44 -16.35
C VAL A 99 21.88 -12.85 -15.37
N VAL A 100 22.28 -11.83 -14.59
CA VAL A 100 21.39 -11.15 -13.63
C VAL A 100 20.21 -10.49 -14.33
N VAL A 101 20.43 -9.86 -15.49
CA VAL A 101 19.35 -9.25 -16.29
C VAL A 101 18.34 -10.32 -16.74
N ILE A 102 18.82 -11.46 -17.25
CA ILE A 102 17.96 -12.53 -17.79
C ILE A 102 17.16 -13.24 -16.68
N ALA A 103 17.76 -13.46 -15.50
CA ALA A 103 17.13 -14.23 -14.42
C ALA A 103 16.01 -13.47 -13.67
N SER A 104 15.95 -12.15 -13.77
CA SER A 104 15.05 -11.29 -12.96
C SER A 104 13.56 -11.30 -13.33
N GLY A 105 13.11 -12.22 -14.22
CA GLY A 105 11.85 -12.08 -14.95
C GLY A 105 10.61 -12.85 -14.46
N TYR A 106 10.68 -13.64 -13.38
CA TYR A 106 9.60 -14.61 -13.11
C TYR A 106 9.27 -14.69 -11.62
N PHE A 107 8.03 -14.35 -11.25
CA PHE A 107 7.14 -15.03 -10.28
C PHE A 107 5.93 -14.13 -9.96
N ASP A 108 4.71 -14.67 -10.02
CA ASP A 108 3.46 -13.99 -9.67
C ASP A 108 2.64 -14.83 -8.69
N ALA A 109 2.54 -14.38 -7.43
CA ALA A 109 1.77 -15.01 -6.36
C ALA A 109 0.42 -14.31 -6.09
N HIS A 110 0.04 -13.34 -6.93
CA HIS A 110 -0.99 -12.35 -6.63
C HIS A 110 -2.43 -12.86 -6.82
N SER A 111 -2.64 -13.86 -7.66
CA SER A 111 -3.98 -14.39 -8.00
C SER A 111 -4.63 -15.20 -6.87
N ILE A 112 -3.85 -15.84 -5.99
CA ILE A 112 -4.38 -16.63 -4.85
C ILE A 112 -4.93 -15.72 -3.73
N TRP A 113 -4.44 -14.49 -3.62
CA TRP A 113 -4.83 -13.52 -2.59
C TRP A 113 -6.26 -12.96 -2.78
N HIS A 114 -6.68 -12.75 -4.04
CA HIS A 114 -7.96 -12.09 -4.34
C HIS A 114 -9.18 -12.96 -4.03
N LEU A 115 -9.09 -14.28 -4.18
CA LEU A 115 -10.23 -15.19 -3.90
C LEU A 115 -10.57 -15.25 -2.41
N ALA A 116 -9.56 -15.20 -1.54
CA ALA A 116 -9.75 -15.31 -0.10
C ALA A 116 -10.35 -14.03 0.54
N THR A 117 -10.19 -12.87 -0.10
CA THR A 117 -10.48 -11.57 0.54
C THR A 117 -11.91 -11.06 0.29
N VAL A 118 -12.66 -11.62 -0.67
CA VAL A 118 -14.04 -11.22 -0.99
C VAL A 118 -15.00 -11.34 0.22
N PRO A 119 -15.16 -12.50 0.89
CA PRO A 119 -16.06 -12.61 2.04
C PRO A 119 -15.59 -11.79 3.25
N LEU A 120 -14.28 -11.69 3.47
CA LEU A 120 -13.71 -10.87 4.54
C LEU A 120 -14.08 -9.38 4.39
N THR A 121 -14.19 -8.89 3.16
CA THR A 121 -14.51 -7.50 2.87
C THR A 121 -15.94 -7.15 3.28
N ILE A 122 -16.88 -8.08 3.08
CA ILE A 122 -18.28 -7.89 3.49
C ILE A 122 -18.38 -7.77 5.01
N LEU A 123 -17.71 -8.67 5.74
CA LEU A 123 -17.68 -8.64 7.21
C LEU A 123 -17.01 -7.36 7.73
N TRP A 124 -15.89 -6.96 7.12
CA TRP A 124 -15.17 -5.74 7.50
C TRP A 124 -16.00 -4.48 7.29
N TRP A 125 -16.76 -4.40 6.19
CA TRP A 125 -17.67 -3.29 5.93
C TRP A 125 -18.78 -3.22 6.99
N SER A 126 -19.40 -4.35 7.32
CA SER A 126 -20.43 -4.40 8.39
C SER A 126 -19.87 -3.87 9.71
N PHE A 127 -18.71 -4.37 10.13
CA PHE A 127 -18.06 -3.93 11.35
C PHE A 127 -17.76 -2.42 11.35
N THR A 128 -17.23 -1.90 10.24
CA THR A 128 -16.87 -0.46 10.13
C THR A 128 -18.10 0.44 10.22
N ARG A 129 -19.22 0.02 9.61
CA ARG A 129 -20.50 0.74 9.74
C ARG A 129 -20.98 0.73 11.19
N ASP A 130 -21.01 -0.43 11.82
CA ASP A 130 -21.53 -0.59 13.18
C ASP A 130 -20.67 0.22 14.18
N ASP A 131 -19.35 0.28 14.00
CA ASP A 131 -18.45 1.13 14.78
C ASP A 131 -18.73 2.64 14.60
N ALA A 132 -19.02 3.09 13.37
CA ALA A 132 -19.33 4.49 13.09
C ALA A 132 -20.64 4.92 13.76
N GLU A 133 -21.66 4.05 13.74
CA GLU A 133 -22.94 4.26 14.42
C GLU A 133 -22.76 4.34 15.94
N PHE A 134 -21.98 3.42 16.51
CA PHE A 134 -21.66 3.39 17.94
C PHE A 134 -20.95 4.67 18.39
N ARG A 135 -19.92 5.11 17.66
CA ARG A 135 -19.18 6.35 17.92
C ARG A 135 -20.10 7.56 17.89
N THR A 136 -20.89 7.71 16.84
CA THR A 136 -21.79 8.86 16.66
C THR A 136 -22.82 8.93 17.80
N SER A 137 -23.42 7.79 18.14
CA SER A 137 -24.39 7.68 19.24
C SER A 137 -23.77 8.05 20.59
N SER A 138 -22.55 7.59 20.87
CA SER A 138 -21.83 7.91 22.11
C SER A 138 -21.55 9.42 22.26
N LEU A 139 -21.17 10.08 21.16
CA LEU A 139 -20.89 11.52 21.14
C LEU A 139 -22.16 12.34 21.33
N LEU A 140 -23.26 11.95 20.68
CA LEU A 140 -24.57 12.59 20.84
C LEU A 140 -25.13 12.44 22.26
N LYS A 141 -24.94 11.28 22.90
CA LYS A 141 -25.35 11.08 24.29
C LYS A 141 -24.54 11.99 25.22
N LYS A 142 -23.22 12.06 25.02
CA LYS A 142 -22.32 12.91 25.83
C LYS A 142 -22.62 14.40 25.69
N SER A 143 -22.98 14.88 24.50
CA SER A 143 -23.35 16.29 24.31
C SER A 143 -24.66 16.63 25.03
N LYS A 144 -25.68 15.77 24.95
CA LYS A 144 -26.96 15.95 25.66
C LYS A 144 -26.79 16.01 27.19
N THR A 145 -25.88 15.21 27.75
CA THR A 145 -25.59 15.24 29.20
C THR A 145 -24.88 16.52 29.64
N LYS A 146 -24.09 17.16 28.77
CA LYS A 146 -23.40 18.43 29.09
C LYS A 146 -24.32 19.67 29.04
N VAL A 147 -25.48 19.57 28.41
CA VAL A 147 -26.41 20.69 28.20
C VAL A 147 -27.50 20.74 29.30
N LYS A 148 -27.61 19.69 30.12
CA LYS A 148 -28.42 19.68 31.35
C LYS A 148 -27.56 20.05 32.55
#